data_AF-A0A7R9UKT4-F1
#
_entry.id   AF-A0A7R9UKT4-F1
#
_cell.length_a   1.000
_cell.length_b   1.000
_cell.length_c   1.000
_cell.angle_alpha   90.00
_cell.angle_beta   90.00
_cell.angle_gamma   90.00
#
_symmetry.space_group_name_H-M   'P 1'
#
loop_
_entity.id
_entity.type
_entity.pdbx_description
1 polymer ?
#
loop_
_entity_poly.entity_id
_entity_poly.type
_entity_poly.pdbx_seq_one_letter_code
_entity_poly.pdbx_strand_id
1 'polypeptide(L)'
;SVYSKDNPNLLFNMCGFECRILPKCRAYGEQLTSRDGVWSLQNDGTKERTAQAFLRVDDAALRQFENRVRQILMASGSTTFTKIANKWNTTLIGLMTYYREATVHTQELLDMLVKCENKIQTRIKIGLNSKMPSRFPPVVFYTPKEIGGLGMLS
;
A
#
# COMPACT_ATOMS: atom_id res chain seq x y z
N SER A 1 -14.59 6.78 -18.07
CA SER A 1 -13.95 7.86 -18.85
C SER A 1 -14.15 7.61 -20.34
N VAL A 2 -14.16 8.66 -21.18
CA VAL A 2 -14.30 8.53 -22.64
C VAL A 2 -12.92 8.67 -23.29
N TYR A 3 -12.52 7.65 -24.05
CA TYR A 3 -11.33 7.68 -24.89
C TYR A 3 -11.68 8.28 -26.26
N SER A 4 -10.96 9.32 -26.69
CA SER A 4 -11.30 10.09 -27.91
C SER A 4 -10.05 10.66 -28.58
N LYS A 5 -10.20 11.32 -29.75
CA LYS A 5 -9.07 11.99 -30.43
C LYS A 5 -8.32 12.96 -29.54
N ASP A 6 -9.02 13.62 -28.61
CA ASP A 6 -8.43 14.60 -27.70
C ASP A 6 -7.95 13.97 -26.39
N ASN A 7 -8.51 12.83 -25.97
CA ASN A 7 -8.10 12.12 -24.76
C ASN A 7 -7.40 10.77 -25.09
N PRO A 8 -6.07 10.66 -24.90
CA PRO A 8 -5.31 9.44 -25.15
C PRO A 8 -5.41 8.39 -24.04
N ASN A 9 -6.02 8.72 -22.90
CA ASN A 9 -6.09 7.83 -21.74
C ASN A 9 -7.48 7.25 -21.57
N LEU A 10 -7.54 5.92 -21.38
CA LEU A 10 -8.75 5.27 -20.88
C LEU A 10 -8.60 5.08 -19.36
N LEU A 11 -9.51 5.70 -18.60
CA LEU A 11 -9.52 5.64 -17.14
C LEU A 11 -10.74 4.86 -16.64
N PHE A 12 -10.51 3.95 -15.70
CA PHE A 12 -11.55 3.22 -14.99
C PHE A 12 -11.06 2.79 -13.61
N ASN A 13 -12.00 2.58 -12.69
CA ASN A 13 -11.71 2.03 -11.37
C ASN A 13 -12.41 0.68 -11.25
N MET A 14 -11.72 -0.34 -10.73
CA MET A 14 -12.27 -1.68 -10.56
C MET A 14 -11.62 -2.36 -9.35
N CYS A 15 -12.43 -2.95 -8.49
CA CYS A 15 -11.95 -3.72 -7.33
C CYS A 15 -10.95 -2.96 -6.43
N GLY A 16 -11.10 -1.63 -6.29
CA GLY A 16 -10.19 -0.81 -5.49
C GLY A 16 -8.88 -0.42 -6.20
N PHE A 17 -8.73 -0.76 -7.48
CA PHE A 17 -7.66 -0.26 -8.34
C PHE A 17 -8.15 0.88 -9.20
N GLU A 18 -7.34 1.93 -9.34
CA GLU A 18 -7.48 2.92 -10.40
C GLU A 18 -6.53 2.57 -11.53
N CYS A 19 -7.10 2.41 -12.72
CA CYS A 19 -6.38 1.95 -13.89
C CYS A 19 -6.40 3.04 -14.97
N ARG A 20 -5.22 3.34 -15.51
CA ARG A 20 -5.04 4.18 -16.69
C ARG A 20 -4.39 3.38 -17.80
N ILE A 21 -5.09 3.19 -18.92
CA ILE A 21 -4.54 2.54 -20.11
C ILE A 21 -4.11 3.60 -21.12
N LEU A 22 -2.86 3.50 -21.59
CA LEU A 22 -2.28 4.34 -22.63
C LEU A 22 -1.79 3.46 -23.81
N PRO A 23 -2.40 3.57 -24.99
CA PRO A 23 -1.92 2.90 -26.20
C PRO A 23 -0.59 3.46 -26.69
N LYS A 24 0.32 2.58 -27.13
CA LYS A 24 1.66 2.95 -27.63
C LYS A 24 1.60 3.92 -28.80
N CYS A 25 0.63 3.78 -29.69
CA CYS A 25 0.45 4.64 -30.87
C CYS A 25 0.16 6.11 -30.52
N ARG A 26 -0.22 6.40 -29.26
CA ARG A 26 -0.51 7.75 -28.78
C ARG A 26 0.44 8.23 -27.69
N ALA A 27 1.47 7.44 -27.38
CA ALA A 27 2.58 7.85 -26.52
C ALA A 27 3.57 8.66 -27.36
N TYR A 28 3.32 9.97 -27.52
CA TYR A 28 4.19 10.86 -28.27
C TYR A 28 5.54 11.02 -27.56
N GLY A 29 6.56 10.30 -28.03
CA GLY A 29 7.96 10.50 -27.61
C GLY A 29 8.42 9.76 -26.35
N GLU A 30 7.52 9.16 -25.57
CA GLU A 30 7.92 8.26 -24.49
C GLU A 30 8.25 6.87 -25.06
N GLN A 31 9.53 6.50 -25.08
CA GLN A 31 9.88 5.09 -25.10
C GLN A 31 9.19 4.42 -23.90
N LEU A 32 8.37 3.41 -24.17
CA LEU A 32 7.69 2.60 -23.16
C LEU A 32 8.74 1.91 -22.28
N THR A 33 9.24 2.63 -21.29
CA THR A 33 10.13 2.06 -20.28
C THR A 33 9.30 1.14 -19.41
N SER A 34 9.74 -0.11 -19.31
CA SER A 34 9.16 -1.05 -18.35
C SER A 34 9.57 -0.57 -16.97
N ARG A 35 8.65 0.08 -16.26
CA ARG A 35 8.83 0.44 -14.84
C ARG A 35 8.06 -0.56 -14.00
N ASP A 36 8.57 -0.87 -12.81
CA ASP A 36 7.85 -1.70 -11.83
C ASP A 36 6.50 -1.06 -11.51
N GLY A 37 5.43 -1.86 -11.53
CA GLY A 37 4.04 -1.41 -11.31
C GLY A 37 3.27 -0.96 -12.55
N VAL A 38 3.89 -1.07 -13.75
CA VAL A 38 3.21 -0.84 -15.04
C VAL A 38 3.04 -2.14 -15.80
N TRP A 39 1.80 -2.48 -16.13
CA TRP A 39 1.49 -3.65 -16.95
C TRP A 39 1.69 -3.35 -18.43
N SER A 40 2.50 -4.16 -19.10
CA SER A 40 2.61 -4.14 -20.56
C SER A 40 1.55 -5.06 -21.16
N LEU A 41 0.52 -4.48 -21.77
CA LEU A 41 -0.58 -5.23 -22.37
C LEU A 41 -0.17 -5.73 -23.76
N GLN A 42 -0.28 -7.05 -23.95
CA GLN A 42 0.05 -7.73 -25.20
C GLN A 42 -1.22 -7.97 -26.02
N ASN A 43 -1.14 -7.70 -27.31
CA ASN A 43 -2.18 -8.10 -28.25
C ASN A 43 -2.09 -9.61 -28.51
N ASP A 44 -3.19 -10.32 -28.38
CA ASP A 44 -3.19 -11.78 -28.51
C ASP A 44 -2.88 -12.27 -29.94
N GLY A 45 -3.30 -11.53 -30.96
CA GLY A 45 -3.09 -11.92 -32.37
C GLY A 45 -1.65 -11.69 -32.84
N THR A 46 -1.10 -10.49 -32.59
CA THR A 46 0.24 -10.11 -33.07
C THR A 46 1.36 -10.46 -32.08
N LYS A 47 1.01 -10.76 -30.83
CA LYS A 47 1.95 -10.92 -29.70
C LYS A 47 2.80 -9.69 -29.42
N GLU A 48 2.45 -8.54 -29.95
CA GLU A 48 3.13 -7.27 -29.68
C GLU A 48 2.57 -6.59 -28.43
N ARG A 49 3.42 -5.85 -27.72
CA ARG A 49 3.01 -5.00 -26.59
C ARG A 49 2.46 -3.68 -27.15
N THR A 50 1.14 -3.52 -27.13
CA THR A 50 0.44 -2.41 -27.80
C THR A 50 -0.02 -1.30 -26.85
N ALA A 51 -0.10 -1.57 -25.55
CA ALA A 51 -0.52 -0.58 -24.56
C ALA A 51 0.17 -0.81 -23.21
N GLN A 52 0.17 0.21 -22.37
CA GLN A 52 0.56 0.13 -20.96
C GLN A 52 -0.64 0.42 -20.07
N ALA A 53 -0.79 -0.32 -18.97
CA ALA A 53 -1.73 -0.02 -17.91
C ALA A 53 -0.96 0.40 -16.65
N PHE A 54 -1.27 1.60 -16.18
CA PHE A 54 -0.74 2.16 -14.94
C PHE A 54 -1.76 1.92 -13.85
N LEU A 55 -1.28 1.39 -12.71
CA LEU A 55 -2.11 1.01 -11.58
C LEU A 55 -1.85 1.92 -10.40
N ARG A 56 -2.91 2.32 -9.72
CA ARG A 56 -2.89 2.97 -8.40
C ARG A 56 -3.94 2.34 -7.51
N VAL A 57 -3.78 2.53 -6.20
CA VAL A 57 -4.79 2.16 -5.22
C VAL A 57 -5.82 3.28 -5.13
N ASP A 58 -7.10 2.92 -5.17
CA ASP A 58 -8.24 3.85 -5.08
C ASP A 58 -8.28 4.55 -3.71
N ASP A 59 -8.68 5.83 -3.71
CA ASP A 59 -8.88 6.65 -2.52
C ASP A 59 -9.86 6.02 -1.52
N ALA A 60 -10.87 5.31 -2.02
CA ALA A 60 -11.81 4.59 -1.17
C ALA A 60 -11.10 3.46 -0.38
N ALA A 61 -10.22 2.71 -1.04
CA ALA A 61 -9.45 1.63 -0.43
C ALA A 61 -8.42 2.17 0.57
N LEU A 62 -7.76 3.28 0.24
CA LEU A 62 -6.88 4.03 1.15
C LEU A 62 -7.59 4.38 2.46
N ARG A 63 -8.79 4.97 2.38
CA ARG A 63 -9.59 5.32 3.57
C ARG A 63 -10.03 4.10 4.35
N GLN A 64 -10.39 3.00 3.68
CA GLN A 64 -10.75 1.75 4.35
C GLN A 64 -9.57 1.19 5.17
N PHE A 65 -8.36 1.22 4.62
CA PHE A 65 -7.15 0.82 5.34
C PHE A 65 -6.91 1.71 6.57
N GLU A 66 -6.98 3.03 6.41
CA GLU A 66 -6.79 3.95 7.54
C GLU A 66 -7.83 3.71 8.65
N ASN A 67 -9.10 3.53 8.26
CA ASN A 67 -10.19 3.25 9.21
C ASN A 67 -9.98 1.90 9.91
N ARG A 68 -9.45 0.89 9.21
CA ARG A 68 -9.10 -0.39 9.83
C ARG A 68 -8.00 -0.23 10.88
N VAL A 69 -6.97 0.55 10.60
CA VAL A 69 -5.91 0.87 11.57
C VAL A 69 -6.49 1.64 12.77
N ARG A 70 -7.39 2.61 12.53
CA ARG A 70 -8.10 3.34 13.58
C ARG A 70 -8.90 2.40 14.50
N GLN A 71 -9.60 1.42 13.91
CA GLN A 71 -10.33 0.41 14.67
C GLN A 71 -9.41 -0.44 15.54
N ILE A 72 -8.22 -0.81 15.04
CA ILE A 72 -7.20 -1.51 15.84
C ILE A 72 -6.84 -0.65 17.05
N LEU A 73 -6.52 0.63 16.87
CA LEU A 73 -6.12 1.53 17.94
C LEU A 73 -7.22 1.70 19.01
N MET A 74 -8.48 1.90 18.59
CA MET A 74 -9.62 2.07 19.49
C MET A 74 -9.91 0.80 20.31
N ALA A 75 -9.77 -0.38 19.70
CA ALA A 75 -10.00 -1.67 20.36
C ALA A 75 -8.81 -2.17 21.20
N SER A 76 -7.71 -1.40 21.28
CA SER A 76 -6.46 -1.83 21.93
C SER A 76 -6.31 -1.32 23.37
N GLY A 77 -7.42 -0.98 24.05
CA GLY A 77 -7.45 -0.40 25.41
C GLY A 77 -6.58 -1.14 26.43
N SER A 78 -6.81 -2.45 26.57
CA SER A 78 -6.14 -3.33 27.54
C SER A 78 -5.64 -4.63 26.89
N THR A 79 -5.37 -4.61 25.58
CA THR A 79 -4.87 -5.78 24.84
C THR A 79 -3.36 -5.88 24.93
N THR A 80 -2.82 -7.11 24.90
CA THR A 80 -1.36 -7.34 24.87
C THR A 80 -0.71 -6.71 23.63
N PHE A 81 0.55 -6.25 23.75
CA PHE A 81 1.27 -5.61 22.64
C PHE A 81 1.45 -6.53 21.44
N THR A 82 1.70 -7.81 21.68
CA THR A 82 1.77 -8.83 20.62
C THR A 82 0.46 -8.92 19.84
N LYS A 83 -0.70 -8.78 20.50
CA LYS A 83 -2.01 -8.80 19.81
C LYS A 83 -2.23 -7.54 18.95
N ILE A 84 -1.71 -6.38 19.39
CA ILE A 84 -1.72 -5.15 18.58
C ILE A 84 -0.85 -5.33 17.34
N ALA A 85 0.39 -5.79 17.51
CA ALA A 85 1.32 -6.06 16.40
C ALA A 85 0.76 -7.09 15.40
N ASN A 86 0.12 -8.16 15.89
CA ASN A 86 -0.51 -9.16 15.02
C ASN A 86 -1.64 -8.58 14.17
N LYS A 87 -2.51 -7.75 14.76
CA LYS A 87 -3.59 -7.10 14.00
C LYS A 87 -3.05 -6.14 12.94
N TRP A 88 -1.97 -5.42 13.26
CA TRP A 88 -1.25 -4.61 12.28
C TRP A 88 -0.72 -5.48 11.15
N ASN A 89 0.04 -6.54 11.45
CA ASN A 89 0.61 -7.44 10.45
C ASN A 89 -0.45 -8.03 9.53
N THR A 90 -1.57 -8.54 10.05
CA THR A 90 -2.66 -9.07 9.22
C THR A 90 -3.25 -8.00 8.30
N THR A 91 -3.39 -6.76 8.80
CA THR A 91 -3.93 -5.65 8.01
C THR A 91 -2.95 -5.21 6.92
N LEU A 92 -1.66 -5.09 7.26
CA LEU A 92 -0.60 -4.73 6.32
C LEU A 92 -0.42 -5.79 5.25
N ILE A 93 -0.33 -7.07 5.63
CA ILE A 93 -0.26 -8.20 4.68
C ILE A 93 -1.47 -8.18 3.75
N GLY A 94 -2.69 -8.01 4.29
CA GLY A 94 -3.90 -7.97 3.47
C GLY A 94 -3.86 -6.88 2.39
N LEU A 95 -3.37 -5.68 2.75
CA LEU A 95 -3.18 -4.58 1.80
C LEU A 95 -2.09 -4.92 0.75
N MET A 96 -0.89 -5.29 1.21
CA MET A 96 0.28 -5.48 0.35
C MET A 96 0.12 -6.68 -0.58
N THR A 97 -0.52 -7.77 -0.12
CA THR A 97 -0.73 -8.98 -0.94
C THR A 97 -1.83 -8.81 -1.98
N TYR A 98 -2.81 -7.94 -1.72
CA TYR A 98 -3.90 -7.63 -2.64
C TYR A 98 -3.46 -6.63 -3.72
N TYR A 99 -2.93 -5.47 -3.33
CA TYR A 99 -2.57 -4.40 -4.26
C TYR A 99 -1.19 -4.57 -4.90
N ARG A 100 -0.27 -5.29 -4.24
CA ARG A 100 1.08 -5.62 -4.73
C ARG A 100 1.79 -4.43 -5.36
N GLU A 101 1.96 -4.42 -6.67
CA GLU A 101 2.72 -3.42 -7.40
C GLU A 101 2.03 -2.05 -7.47
N ALA A 102 0.70 -2.00 -7.34
CA ALA A 102 -0.05 -0.74 -7.35
C ALA A 102 0.30 0.16 -6.15
N THR A 103 0.85 -0.42 -5.06
CA THR A 103 1.26 0.36 -3.89
C THR A 103 2.48 1.23 -4.17
N VAL A 104 3.36 0.81 -5.07
CA VAL A 104 4.62 1.53 -5.41
C VAL A 104 4.32 2.85 -6.12
N HIS A 105 3.26 2.89 -6.93
CA HIS A 105 2.86 4.08 -7.66
C HIS A 105 1.92 5.02 -6.90
N THR A 106 1.49 4.63 -5.70
CA THR A 106 0.57 5.40 -4.88
C THR A 106 1.34 6.05 -3.72
N GLN A 107 1.94 7.22 -3.95
CA GLN A 107 2.76 7.92 -2.94
C GLN A 107 1.98 8.24 -1.67
N GLU A 108 0.71 8.59 -1.83
CA GLU A 108 -0.22 8.89 -0.73
C GLU A 108 -0.41 7.67 0.18
N LEU A 109 -0.36 6.45 -0.40
CA LEU A 109 -0.39 5.21 0.37
C LEU A 109 0.88 5.04 1.21
N LEU A 110 2.05 5.30 0.63
CA LEU A 110 3.33 5.17 1.32
C LEU A 110 3.41 6.12 2.52
N ASP A 111 3.00 7.38 2.34
CA ASP A 111 2.90 8.36 3.42
C ASP A 111 1.91 7.91 4.50
N MET A 112 0.77 7.33 4.09
CA MET A 112 -0.22 6.79 5.00
C MET A 112 0.31 5.60 5.80
N LEU A 113 1.06 4.69 5.16
CA LEU A 113 1.67 3.52 5.82
C LEU A 113 2.63 3.95 6.92
N VAL A 114 3.55 4.88 6.61
CA VAL A 114 4.49 5.44 7.60
C VAL A 114 3.75 6.08 8.77
N LYS A 115 2.70 6.87 8.50
CA LYS A 115 1.88 7.50 9.55
C LYS A 115 1.16 6.45 10.42
N CYS A 116 0.58 5.42 9.80
CA CYS A 116 -0.17 4.37 10.50
C CYS A 116 0.74 3.49 11.36
N GLU A 117 1.90 3.12 10.83
CA GLU A 117 2.90 2.35 11.55
C GLU A 117 3.37 3.09 12.81
N ASN A 118 3.71 4.38 12.66
CA ASN A 118 4.10 5.23 13.78
C ASN A 118 3.00 5.37 14.84
N LYS A 119 1.72 5.41 14.43
CA LYS A 119 0.58 5.41 15.37
C LYS A 119 0.50 4.10 16.16
N ILE A 120 0.70 2.95 15.51
CA ILE A 120 0.72 1.63 16.16
C ILE A 120 1.88 1.54 17.16
N GLN A 121 3.09 1.91 16.75
CA GLN A 121 4.25 1.94 17.66
C GLN A 121 4.00 2.87 18.85
N THR A 122 3.45 4.07 18.60
CA THR A 122 3.12 5.02 19.67
C THR A 122 2.08 4.47 20.64
N ARG A 123 1.09 3.70 20.17
CA ARG A 123 0.11 3.05 21.05
C ARG A 123 0.78 2.05 22.00
N ILE A 124 1.76 1.29 21.52
CA ILE A 124 2.53 0.34 22.34
C ILE A 124 3.40 1.09 23.35
N LYS A 125 4.09 2.16 22.92
CA LYS A 125 4.89 3.05 23.78
C LYS A 125 4.05 3.61 24.94
N ILE A 126 2.85 4.12 24.66
CA ILE A 126 1.90 4.62 25.68
C ILE A 126 1.52 3.52 26.68
N GLY A 127 1.35 2.27 26.24
CA GLY A 127 1.07 1.15 27.13
C GLY A 127 2.19 0.86 28.14
N LEU A 128 3.42 1.30 27.87
CA LEU A 128 4.59 1.21 28.76
C LEU A 128 4.88 2.52 29.50
N ASN A 129 3.93 3.47 29.48
CA ASN A 129 4.02 4.79 30.12
C ASN A 129 5.29 5.58 29.73
N SER A 130 5.76 5.44 28.49
CA SER A 130 6.93 6.16 27.98
C SER A 130 6.76 6.43 26.50
N LYS A 131 7.13 7.62 26.04
CA LYS A 131 7.18 7.97 24.59
C LYS A 131 8.59 8.24 24.08
N MET A 132 9.60 8.05 24.94
CA MET A 132 10.98 8.46 24.66
C MET A 132 11.62 7.57 23.58
N PRO A 133 12.10 8.12 22.45
CA PRO A 133 12.64 7.32 21.35
C PRO A 133 13.81 6.41 21.73
N SER A 134 14.71 6.89 22.61
CA SER A 134 15.88 6.12 23.06
C SER A 134 15.53 4.83 23.81
N ARG A 135 14.34 4.76 24.42
CA ARG A 135 13.85 3.55 25.12
C ARG A 135 13.20 2.54 24.19
N PHE A 136 12.93 2.92 22.94
CA PHE A 136 12.22 2.11 21.96
C PHE A 136 12.95 2.07 20.62
N PRO A 137 14.17 1.50 20.58
CA PRO A 137 14.85 1.26 19.32
C PRO A 137 14.03 0.33 18.41
N PRO A 138 14.19 0.41 17.08
CA PRO A 138 13.45 -0.42 16.10
C PRO A 138 13.45 -1.92 16.42
N VAL A 139 14.56 -2.43 16.97
CA VAL A 139 14.72 -3.83 17.38
C VAL A 139 13.60 -4.31 18.31
N VAL A 140 13.07 -3.46 19.20
CA VAL A 140 11.98 -3.85 20.11
C VAL A 140 10.70 -4.20 19.35
N PHE A 141 10.43 -3.54 18.23
CA PHE A 141 9.23 -3.76 17.43
C PHE A 141 9.41 -4.89 16.42
N TYR A 142 10.56 -4.91 15.72
CA TYR A 142 10.73 -5.75 14.54
C TYR A 142 11.40 -7.10 14.81
N THR A 143 12.03 -7.27 15.97
CA THR A 143 12.60 -8.57 16.34
C THR A 143 11.51 -9.65 16.34
N PRO A 144 11.77 -10.84 15.74
CA PRO A 144 10.83 -11.95 15.73
C PRO A 144 10.36 -12.36 17.13
N LYS A 145 9.16 -12.93 17.21
CA LYS A 145 8.54 -13.29 18.49
C LYS A 145 9.28 -14.43 19.18
N GLU A 146 9.88 -15.29 18.39
CA GLU A 146 10.66 -16.46 18.80
C GLU A 146 11.88 -16.07 19.62
N ILE A 147 12.38 -14.84 19.46
CA ILE A 147 13.52 -14.29 20.21
C ILE A 147 13.12 -13.06 21.06
N GLY A 148 11.84 -12.99 21.45
CA GLY A 148 11.36 -12.05 22.47
C GLY A 148 10.92 -10.67 21.97
N GLY A 149 10.88 -10.44 20.65
CA GLY A 149 10.35 -9.20 20.07
C GLY A 149 8.85 -9.27 19.76
N LEU A 150 8.32 -8.20 19.14
CA LEU A 150 6.90 -8.14 18.76
C LEU A 150 6.61 -8.76 17.37
N GLY A 151 7.65 -8.95 16.56
CA GLY A 151 7.55 -9.45 15.18
C GLY A 151 6.65 -8.56 14.32
N MET A 152 6.68 -7.25 14.53
CA MET A 152 5.93 -6.30 13.72
C MET A 152 6.53 -6.23 12.31
N LEU A 153 5.70 -6.16 11.28
CA LEU A 153 6.14 -5.99 9.90
C LEU A 153 6.23 -4.51 9.55
N SER A 154 7.25 -4.15 8.77
CA SER A 154 7.52 -2.81 8.23
C SER A 154 7.56 -2.86 6.71
#